data_AF-B5INF8-F1
#
_entry.id   AF-B5INF8-F1
#
_cell.length_a   1.000
_cell.length_b   1.000
_cell.length_c   1.000
_cell.angle_alpha   90.00
_cell.angle_beta   90.00
_cell.angle_gamma   90.00
#
_symmetry.space_group_name_H-M   'P 1'
#
loop_
_entity.id
_entity.type
_entity.pdbx_description
1 polymer ?
#
loop_
_entity_poly.entity_id
_entity_poly.type
_entity_poly.pdbx_seq_one_letter_code
_entity_poly.pdbx_strand_id
1 'polypeptide(L)'
;MMPPAAPTERVTVTMPADLIAGIDRFERNRSRFIADAVRHELKRRRREELLRSLEEPHPDSITTASLGLESWSQGLPAGDDDLLDPRGGVPLRWSEEQGWQEPEA
;
A
#
# COMPACT_ATOMS: atom_id res chain seq x y z
N MET A 1 -4.59 27.11 -3.55
CA MET A 1 -5.77 26.69 -2.76
C MET A 1 -5.35 25.45 -1.97
N MET A 2 -5.25 25.54 -0.64
CA MET A 2 -4.94 24.36 0.19
C MET A 2 -6.19 23.48 0.26
N PRO A 3 -6.09 22.14 0.19
CA PRO A 3 -7.25 21.27 0.39
C PRO A 3 -7.85 21.55 1.79
N PRO A 4 -9.18 21.54 1.94
CA PRO A 4 -9.80 21.73 3.23
C PRO A 4 -9.31 20.63 4.19
N ALA A 5 -9.01 21.02 5.44
CA ALA A 5 -8.66 20.08 6.48
C ALA A 5 -9.79 19.04 6.63
N ALA A 6 -9.43 17.75 6.66
CA ALA A 6 -10.39 16.67 6.80
C ALA A 6 -11.26 16.87 8.06
N PRO A 7 -12.57 16.56 8.01
CA PRO A 7 -13.46 16.72 9.15
C PRO A 7 -12.96 15.88 10.33
N THR A 8 -12.97 16.47 11.53
CA THR A 8 -12.57 15.78 12.76
C THR A 8 -13.82 15.22 13.46
N GLU A 9 -13.80 13.93 13.79
CA GLU A 9 -14.87 13.26 14.53
C GLU A 9 -14.40 12.90 15.95
N ARG A 10 -15.27 13.09 16.96
CA ARG A 10 -14.94 12.79 18.36
C ARG A 10 -15.33 11.35 18.70
N VAL A 11 -14.34 10.58 19.13
CA VAL A 11 -14.52 9.19 19.58
C VAL A 11 -14.22 9.09 21.07
N THR A 12 -15.05 8.37 21.82
CA THR A 12 -14.81 8.04 23.24
C THR A 12 -14.55 6.54 23.35
N VAL A 13 -13.47 6.17 24.01
CA VAL A 13 -13.04 4.77 24.17
C VAL A 13 -12.74 4.47 25.63
N THR A 14 -12.99 3.23 26.04
CA THR A 14 -12.56 2.70 27.33
C THR A 14 -11.24 1.97 27.15
N MET A 15 -10.25 2.29 27.98
CA MET A 15 -8.91 1.73 27.88
C MET A 15 -8.39 1.35 29.27
N PRO A 16 -7.49 0.35 29.37
CA PRO A 16 -6.80 0.01 30.61
C PRO A 16 -6.04 1.21 31.20
N ALA A 17 -6.10 1.38 32.52
CA ALA A 17 -5.54 2.54 33.21
C ALA A 17 -4.01 2.61 33.10
N ASP A 18 -3.35 1.46 33.10
CA ASP A 18 -1.90 1.32 32.87
C ASP A 18 -1.49 1.81 31.48
N LEU A 19 -2.32 1.56 30.46
CA LEU A 19 -2.04 2.02 29.11
C LEU A 19 -2.22 3.54 28.98
N ILE A 20 -3.23 4.12 29.64
CA ILE A 20 -3.39 5.59 29.73
C ILE A 20 -2.18 6.21 30.43
N ALA A 21 -1.75 5.65 31.56
CA ALA A 21 -0.57 6.10 32.29
C ALA A 21 0.71 5.98 31.44
N GLY A 22 0.80 4.91 30.63
CA GLY A 22 1.86 4.72 29.64
C GLY A 22 1.89 5.85 28.61
N ILE A 23 0.74 6.20 28.01
CA ILE A 23 0.63 7.30 27.04
C ILE A 23 1.08 8.62 27.69
N ASP A 24 0.57 8.92 28.89
CA ASP A 24 0.87 10.16 29.61
C ASP A 24 2.36 10.36 29.89
N ARG A 25 3.13 9.26 30.00
CA ARG A 25 4.57 9.31 30.19
C ARG A 25 5.33 9.79 28.96
N PHE A 26 4.83 9.48 27.76
CA PHE A 26 5.49 9.79 26.49
C PHE A 26 4.94 11.02 25.80
N GLU A 27 3.63 11.28 25.95
CA GLU A 27 2.94 12.32 25.20
C GLU A 27 1.83 12.96 26.03
N ARG A 28 1.85 14.30 26.14
CA ARG A 28 0.79 15.05 26.84
C ARG A 28 -0.51 15.05 26.05
N ASN A 29 -0.45 15.03 24.72
CA ASN A 29 -1.63 14.97 23.87
C ASN A 29 -1.98 13.51 23.53
N ARG A 30 -2.78 12.88 24.40
CA ARG A 30 -3.25 11.49 24.23
C ARG A 30 -3.92 11.24 22.87
N SER A 31 -4.75 12.17 22.41
CA SER A 31 -5.45 12.04 21.14
C SER A 31 -4.50 11.99 19.95
N ARG A 32 -3.42 12.80 19.97
CA ARG A 32 -2.35 12.74 18.97
C ARG A 32 -1.65 11.39 18.99
N PHE A 33 -1.24 10.93 20.17
CA PHE A 33 -0.56 9.64 20.32
C PHE A 33 -1.41 8.49 19.77
N ILE A 34 -2.68 8.45 20.13
CA ILE A 34 -3.62 7.42 19.67
C ILE A 34 -3.80 7.52 18.15
N ALA A 35 -3.97 8.73 17.60
CA ALA A 35 -4.11 8.91 16.16
C ALA A 35 -2.88 8.42 15.39
N ASP A 36 -1.67 8.70 15.89
CA ASP A 36 -0.43 8.22 15.28
C ASP A 36 -0.28 6.70 15.41
N ALA A 37 -0.59 6.11 16.57
CA ALA A 37 -0.57 4.67 16.76
C ALA A 37 -1.56 3.95 15.82
N VAL A 38 -2.78 4.47 15.69
CA VAL A 38 -3.81 3.92 14.78
C VAL A 38 -3.38 4.07 13.32
N ARG A 39 -2.80 5.21 12.92
CA ARG A 39 -2.25 5.38 11.56
C ARG A 39 -1.18 4.35 11.24
N HIS A 40 -0.25 4.10 12.16
CA HIS A 40 0.79 3.09 11.98
C HIS A 40 0.19 1.68 11.86
N GLU A 41 -0.77 1.34 12.73
CA GLU A 41 -1.42 0.02 12.71
C GLU A 41 -2.24 -0.20 11.42
N LEU A 42 -2.99 0.81 10.95
CA LEU A 42 -3.71 0.74 9.68
C LEU A 42 -2.76 0.53 8.50
N LYS A 43 -1.63 1.24 8.47
CA LYS A 43 -0.60 1.06 7.43
C LYS A 43 -0.02 -0.35 7.48
N ARG A 44 0.25 -0.88 8.68
CA ARG A 44 0.77 -2.25 8.88
C ARG A 44 -0.22 -3.28 8.34
N ARG A 45 -1.49 -3.21 8.74
CA ARG A 45 -2.53 -4.15 8.27
C ARG A 45 -2.75 -4.10 6.77
N ARG A 46 -2.76 -2.90 6.18
CA ARG A 46 -2.89 -2.76 4.72
C ARG A 46 -1.72 -3.40 3.97
N ARG A 47 -0.51 -3.31 4.52
CA ARG A 47 0.66 -4.00 3.97
C ARG A 47 0.52 -5.52 4.09
N GLU A 48 0.06 -6.02 5.22
CA GLU A 48 -0.16 -7.45 5.44
C GLU A 48 -1.25 -8.02 4.52
N GLU A 49 -2.34 -7.29 4.32
CA GLU A 49 -3.40 -7.65 3.36
C GLU A 49 -2.87 -7.66 1.92
N LEU A 50 -2.05 -6.68 1.54
CA LEU A 50 -1.40 -6.66 0.24
C LEU A 50 -0.49 -7.87 0.06
N LEU A 51 0.37 -8.18 1.04
CA LEU A 51 1.26 -9.33 0.97
C LEU A 51 0.47 -10.63 0.83
N ARG A 52 -0.59 -10.82 1.63
CA ARG A 52 -1.48 -11.97 1.47
C ARG A 52 -2.09 -12.06 0.07
N SER A 53 -2.53 -10.93 -0.48
CA SER A 53 -3.07 -10.89 -1.85
C SER A 53 -2.01 -11.15 -2.93
N LEU A 54 -0.73 -10.90 -2.65
CA LEU A 54 0.37 -11.22 -3.57
C LEU A 54 0.79 -12.69 -3.46
N GLU A 55 0.74 -13.26 -2.25
CA GLU A 55 0.97 -14.69 -2.00
C GLU A 55 -0.15 -15.56 -2.61
N GLU A 56 -1.41 -15.13 -2.48
CA GLU A 56 -2.58 -15.77 -3.06
C GLU A 56 -3.25 -14.82 -4.07
N PRO A 57 -2.66 -14.64 -5.27
CA PRO A 57 -3.23 -13.78 -6.29
C PRO A 57 -4.63 -14.28 -6.67
N HIS A 58 -5.57 -13.33 -6.77
CA HIS A 58 -6.95 -13.66 -7.14
C HIS A 58 -6.97 -14.45 -8.46
N PRO A 59 -7.77 -15.51 -8.61
CA PRO A 59 -7.78 -16.32 -9.84
C PRO A 59 -7.96 -15.49 -11.12
N ASP A 60 -8.81 -14.46 -11.06
CA ASP A 60 -9.04 -13.54 -12.19
C ASP A 60 -7.79 -12.70 -12.56
N SER A 61 -6.90 -12.43 -11.60
CA SER A 61 -5.66 -11.69 -11.88
C SER A 61 -4.61 -12.58 -12.55
N ILE A 62 -4.69 -13.91 -12.42
CA ILE A 62 -3.79 -14.87 -13.07
C ILE A 62 -3.96 -14.78 -14.60
N THR A 63 -5.19 -14.74 -15.08
CA THR A 63 -5.49 -14.61 -16.51
C THR A 63 -4.90 -13.31 -17.06
N THR A 64 -5.12 -12.19 -16.36
CA THR A 64 -4.58 -10.88 -16.74
C THR A 64 -3.06 -10.85 -16.70
N ALA A 65 -2.43 -11.44 -15.69
CA ALA A 65 -0.98 -11.55 -15.59
C ALA A 65 -0.38 -12.38 -16.73
N SER A 66 -1.09 -13.43 -17.17
CA SER A 66 -0.65 -14.30 -18.26
C SER A 66 -0.71 -13.64 -19.64
N LEU A 67 -1.60 -12.66 -19.83
CA LEU A 67 -1.73 -11.92 -21.10
C LEU A 67 -0.51 -11.03 -21.39
N GLY A 68 0.18 -10.56 -20.34
CA GLY A 68 1.40 -9.76 -20.47
C GLY A 68 1.19 -8.38 -21.11
N LEU A 69 2.28 -7.62 -21.23
CA LEU A 69 2.26 -6.25 -21.74
C LEU A 69 1.93 -6.17 -23.24
N GLU A 70 2.33 -7.18 -24.01
CA GLU A 70 2.11 -7.23 -25.46
C GLU A 70 0.61 -7.31 -25.80
N SER A 71 -0.16 -8.15 -25.10
CA SER A 71 -1.62 -8.23 -25.25
C SER A 71 -2.31 -6.90 -24.93
N TRP A 72 -1.82 -6.16 -23.93
CA TRP A 72 -2.31 -4.82 -23.63
C TRP A 72 -2.05 -3.85 -24.80
N SER A 73 -0.83 -3.84 -25.36
CA SER A 73 -0.49 -2.96 -26.49
C SER A 73 -1.33 -3.23 -27.74
N GLN A 74 -1.72 -4.48 -27.98
CA GLN A 74 -2.59 -4.88 -29.09
C GLN A 74 -4.04 -4.37 -28.97
N GLY A 75 -4.48 -4.01 -27.76
CA GLY A 75 -5.82 -3.46 -27.51
C GLY A 75 -5.92 -1.95 -27.66
N LEU A 76 -4.81 -1.26 -27.94
CA LEU A 76 -4.78 0.19 -28.04
C LEU A 76 -5.35 0.70 -29.38
N PRO A 77 -5.98 1.89 -29.40
CA PRO A 77 -6.35 2.55 -30.65
C PRO A 77 -5.15 2.74 -31.57
N ALA A 78 -5.41 2.81 -32.88
CA ALA A 78 -4.35 3.05 -33.86
C ALA A 78 -3.65 4.40 -33.58
N GLY A 79 -2.32 4.37 -33.42
CA GLY A 79 -1.49 5.53 -33.12
C GLY A 79 -1.14 5.72 -31.64
N ASP A 80 -1.62 4.84 -30.75
CA ASP A 80 -1.32 4.87 -29.31
C ASP A 80 -0.34 3.74 -28.90
N ASP A 81 0.32 3.07 -29.86
CA ASP A 81 1.25 1.96 -29.62
C ASP A 81 2.57 2.37 -28.96
N ASP A 82 2.88 3.67 -28.91
CA ASP A 82 4.11 4.25 -28.36
C ASP A 82 3.95 4.82 -26.94
N LEU A 83 2.77 4.69 -26.32
CA LEU A 83 2.48 5.25 -25.00
C LEU A 83 3.37 4.70 -23.87
N LEU A 84 4.01 3.56 -24.08
CA LEU A 84 4.89 2.94 -23.11
C LEU A 84 6.13 2.37 -23.81
N ASP A 85 7.31 2.88 -23.47
CA ASP A 85 8.59 2.31 -23.89
C ASP A 85 8.96 1.15 -22.97
N PRO A 86 8.87 -0.12 -23.42
CA PRO A 86 9.19 -1.28 -22.58
C PRO A 86 10.68 -1.36 -22.24
N ARG A 87 11.53 -0.63 -22.98
CA ARG A 87 12.99 -0.55 -22.78
C ARG A 87 13.40 0.67 -21.97
N GLY A 88 12.44 1.55 -21.64
CA GLY A 88 12.66 2.74 -20.82
C GLY A 88 12.88 2.43 -19.34
N GLY A 89 12.71 1.17 -18.92
CA GLY A 89 12.85 0.72 -17.54
C GLY A 89 13.58 -0.62 -17.40
N VAL A 90 13.98 -0.90 -16.17
CA VAL A 90 14.56 -2.21 -15.80
C VAL A 90 13.44 -3.07 -15.24
N PRO A 91 13.22 -4.29 -15.74
CA PRO A 91 12.27 -5.20 -15.14
C PRO A 91 12.67 -5.48 -13.69
N LEU A 92 11.70 -5.57 -12.78
CA LEU A 92 11.95 -5.91 -11.37
C LEU A 92 11.04 -7.06 -10.95
N ARG A 93 11.60 -8.01 -10.20
CA ARG A 93 10.87 -9.07 -9.50
C ARG A 93 10.87 -8.78 -8.00
N TRP A 94 9.73 -9.02 -7.33
CA TRP A 94 9.70 -8.98 -5.86
C TRP A 94 10.14 -10.32 -5.29
N SER A 95 10.96 -10.27 -4.23
CA SER A 95 11.35 -11.41 -3.40
C SER A 95 11.05 -11.10 -1.93
N GLU A 96 10.69 -12.10 -1.15
CA GLU A 96 10.45 -11.90 0.29
C GLU A 96 11.74 -11.56 1.05
N GLU A 97 12.88 -12.12 0.64
CA GLU A 97 14.14 -11.98 1.36
C GLU A 97 14.84 -10.64 1.09
N GLN A 98 14.78 -10.14 -0.15
CA GLN A 98 15.57 -8.97 -0.57
C GLN A 98 14.70 -7.83 -1.15
N GLY A 99 13.38 -8.01 -1.24
CA GLY A 99 12.47 -7.02 -1.82
C GLY A 99 12.53 -6.99 -3.35
N TRP A 100 12.38 -5.82 -3.95
CA TRP A 100 12.48 -5.63 -5.40
C TRP A 100 13.91 -5.88 -5.89
N GLN A 101 14.07 -6.81 -6.82
CA GLN A 101 15.33 -7.18 -7.45
C GLN A 101 15.21 -7.06 -8.96
N GLU A 102 16.31 -6.78 -9.63
CA GLU A 102 16.41 -7.00 -11.07
C GLU A 102 16.40 -8.52 -11.33
N PRO A 103 15.67 -9.02 -12.36
CA PRO A 103 15.73 -10.41 -12.74
C PRO A 103 17.16 -10.73 -13.22
N GLU A 104 17.70 -11.85 -12.76
CA GLU A 104 19.00 -12.35 -13.20
C GLU A 104 18.94 -12.65 -14.71
N ALA A 105 19.94 -12.15 -15.45
CA ALA A 105 19.97 -12.12 -16.92
C ALA A 105 20.17 -13.49 -17.57
#